data_AF-A0A4Y2SGY1-F1
#
_entry.id   AF-A0A4Y2SGY1-F1
#
_cell.length_a   1.000
_cell.length_b   1.000
_cell.length_c   1.000
_cell.angle_alpha   90.00
_cell.angle_beta   90.00
_cell.angle_gamma   90.00
#
_symmetry.space_group_name_H-M   'P 1'
#
loop_
_entity.id
_entity.type
_entity.pdbx_description
1 polymer ?
#
loop_
_entity_poly.entity_id
_entity_poly.type
_entity_poly.pdbx_seq_one_letter_code
_entity_poly.pdbx_strand_id
1 'polypeptide(L)'
;MWSEDARKFSGPKISQATGEEKSQNNQLLNSRQYLTRYIGHNNTHNATRNVTWSDASRFYLFQNDGFTRVRKEPHEVMRPSFIVPTLQANGGSIMIWVA
;
A
#
# COMPACT_ATOMS: atom_id res chain seq x y z
N MET A 1 -31.11 38.20 3.85
CA MET A 1 -30.35 38.10 5.12
C MET A 1 -30.35 36.62 5.49
N TRP A 2 -29.27 35.91 5.18
CA TRP A 2 -29.17 34.45 5.37
C TRP A 2 -28.74 34.17 6.82
N SER A 3 -29.47 33.31 7.52
CA SER A 3 -29.16 32.87 8.88
C SER A 3 -28.28 31.61 8.81
N GLU A 4 -27.06 31.69 9.34
CA GLU A 4 -26.15 30.55 9.48
C GLU A 4 -26.47 29.78 10.76
N ASP A 5 -27.34 28.77 10.67
CA ASP A 5 -27.51 27.80 11.77
C ASP A 5 -26.39 26.76 11.73
N ALA A 6 -25.25 27.11 12.33
CA ALA A 6 -24.18 26.18 12.64
C ALA A 6 -24.65 25.20 13.73
N ARG A 7 -25.16 24.03 13.30
CA ARG A 7 -25.35 22.88 14.21
C ARG A 7 -23.99 22.47 14.76
N LYS A 8 -23.67 22.91 15.99
CA LYS A 8 -22.53 22.43 16.77
C LYS A 8 -22.68 20.91 16.96
N PHE A 9 -21.84 20.14 16.27
CA PHE A 9 -21.74 18.70 16.47
C PHE A 9 -20.99 18.46 17.78
N SER A 10 -21.70 18.11 18.86
CA SER A 10 -21.06 17.66 20.09
C SER A 10 -20.63 16.20 19.91
N GLY A 11 -19.33 15.96 19.77
CA GLY A 11 -18.78 14.61 19.76
C GLY A 11 -19.09 13.83 21.05
N PRO A 12 -18.97 12.49 21.01
CA PRO A 12 -19.27 11.65 22.16
C PRO A 12 -18.33 11.96 23.33
N LYS A 13 -18.92 12.20 24.52
CA LYS A 13 -18.16 12.35 25.77
C LYS A 13 -17.67 10.96 26.20
N ILE A 14 -16.35 10.78 26.27
CA ILE A 14 -15.72 9.55 26.74
C ILE A 14 -15.92 9.46 28.26
N SER A 15 -16.76 8.53 28.71
CA SER A 15 -16.82 8.14 30.12
C SER A 15 -15.58 7.30 30.47
N GLN A 16 -14.93 7.63 31.58
CA GLN A 16 -13.79 6.89 32.11
C GLN A 16 -14.19 5.43 32.38
N ALA A 17 -13.53 4.50 31.70
CA ALA A 17 -13.65 3.07 31.96
C ALA A 17 -12.25 2.51 32.27
N THR A 18 -12.23 1.72 33.33
CA THR A 18 -11.13 0.99 33.95
C THR A 18 -10.36 0.14 32.95
N GLY A 19 -9.06 -0.02 33.22
CA GLY A 19 -8.03 -0.50 32.30
C GLY A 19 -8.36 -1.73 31.46
N GLU A 20 -8.34 -1.52 30.15
CA GLU A 20 -7.86 -2.42 29.11
C GLU A 20 -7.58 -1.52 27.90
N GLU A 21 -6.32 -1.07 27.74
CA GLU A 21 -5.92 -0.24 26.61
C GLU A 21 -5.91 -1.10 25.34
N LYS A 22 -7.05 -1.13 24.64
CA LYS A 22 -7.12 -1.69 23.29
C LYS A 22 -6.23 -0.82 22.40
N SER A 23 -5.09 -1.36 21.99
CA SER A 23 -4.22 -0.75 21.00
C SER A 23 -5.02 -0.42 19.75
N GLN A 24 -5.25 0.87 19.51
CA GLN A 24 -5.89 1.34 18.28
C GLN A 24 -4.83 1.32 17.18
N ASN A 25 -5.00 0.40 16.22
CA ASN A 25 -4.18 0.36 15.01
C ASN A 25 -4.47 1.60 14.16
N ASN A 26 -3.73 2.68 14.40
CA ASN A 26 -3.85 3.91 13.65
C ASN A 26 -3.20 3.74 12.27
N GLN A 27 -4.01 3.80 11.22
CA GLN A 27 -3.54 3.64 9.85
C GLN A 27 -2.71 4.87 9.44
N LEU A 28 -1.39 4.69 9.29
CA LEU A 28 -0.44 5.76 8.94
C LEU A 28 -0.37 6.03 7.42
N LEU A 29 -0.87 5.10 6.60
CA LEU A 29 -0.88 5.22 5.15
C LEU A 29 -2.24 5.71 4.66
N ASN A 30 -2.24 6.91 4.07
CA ASN A 30 -3.44 7.51 3.52
C ASN A 30 -3.80 6.84 2.19
N SER A 31 -4.98 6.21 2.13
CA SER A 31 -5.56 5.77 0.85
C SER A 31 -6.43 6.88 0.27
N ARG A 32 -6.14 7.34 -0.95
CA ARG A 32 -6.92 8.39 -1.64
C ARG A 32 -8.42 8.08 -1.79
N GLN A 33 -8.81 6.82 -1.67
CA GLN A 33 -10.19 6.32 -1.83
C GLN A 33 -10.77 5.75 -0.53
N TYR A 34 -10.32 6.23 0.63
CA TYR A 34 -10.73 5.73 1.94
C TYR A 34 -12.25 5.62 2.09
N LEU A 35 -12.98 6.67 1.72
CA LEU A 35 -14.44 6.73 1.83
C LEU A 35 -15.12 5.68 0.93
N THR A 36 -14.65 5.50 -0.30
CA THR A 36 -15.19 4.51 -1.24
C THR A 36 -15.01 3.08 -0.73
N ARG A 37 -13.89 2.78 -0.04
CA ARG A 37 -13.64 1.47 0.58
C ARG A 37 -14.54 1.21 1.80
N TYR A 38 -14.92 2.26 2.52
CA TYR A 38 -15.80 2.17 3.69
C TYR A 38 -17.26 1.87 3.34
N ILE A 39 -17.66 2.14 2.10
CA ILE A 39 -18.94 1.71 1.54
C ILE A 39 -18.79 0.22 1.17
N GLY A 40 -18.62 -0.61 2.19
CA GLY A 40 -18.38 -2.05 2.05
C GLY A 40 -19.57 -2.77 1.43
N HIS A 41 -19.28 -3.87 0.75
CA HIS A 41 -20.28 -4.73 0.12
C HIS A 41 -20.87 -5.71 1.16
N ASN A 42 -22.20 -5.70 1.34
CA ASN A 42 -22.91 -6.67 2.18
C ASN A 42 -23.05 -8.00 1.44
N ASN A 43 -21.98 -8.78 1.39
CA ASN A 43 -21.96 -10.04 0.65
C ASN A 43 -22.65 -11.16 1.42
N THR A 44 -23.66 -11.79 0.80
CA THR A 44 -24.04 -13.16 1.16
C THR A 44 -22.89 -14.10 0.79
N HIS A 45 -22.73 -15.21 1.51
CA HIS A 45 -21.60 -16.16 1.36
C HIS A 45 -21.35 -16.65 -0.08
N ASN A 46 -22.34 -16.53 -0.98
CA ASN A 46 -22.24 -16.99 -2.37
C ASN A 46 -21.91 -15.87 -3.38
N ALA A 47 -21.98 -14.59 -2.98
CA ALA A 47 -21.76 -13.47 -3.89
C ALA A 47 -20.32 -13.42 -4.44
N THR A 48 -19.35 -14.00 -3.73
CA THR A 48 -17.94 -14.06 -4.12
C THR A 48 -17.59 -15.22 -5.04
N ARG A 49 -18.43 -16.27 -5.13
CA ARG A 49 -18.13 -17.48 -5.93
C ARG A 49 -18.23 -17.26 -7.43
N ASN A 50 -19.03 -16.29 -7.87
CA ASN A 50 -19.24 -16.00 -9.29
C ASN A 50 -18.41 -14.79 -9.76
N VAL A 51 -17.51 -14.27 -8.92
CA VAL A 51 -16.65 -13.15 -9.28
C VAL A 51 -15.42 -13.69 -10.00
N THR A 52 -15.22 -13.23 -11.23
CA THR A 52 -13.98 -13.44 -11.98
C THR A 52 -13.09 -12.22 -11.79
N TRP A 53 -11.88 -12.42 -11.29
CA TRP A 53 -10.92 -11.34 -11.01
C TRP A 53 -9.90 -11.27 -12.14
N SER A 54 -9.64 -10.08 -12.64
CA SER A 54 -8.55 -9.83 -13.57
C SER A 54 -7.51 -8.91 -12.97
N ASP A 55 -6.24 -9.17 -13.25
CA ASP A 55 -5.12 -8.31 -12.84
C ASP A 55 -4.07 -8.18 -13.94
N ALA A 56 -3.33 -7.08 -13.89
CA ALA A 56 -2.14 -6.82 -14.69
C ALA A 56 -0.94 -6.64 -13.78
N SER A 57 -0.03 -7.60 -13.81
CA SER A 57 1.17 -7.59 -12.96
C SER A 57 2.44 -7.49 -13.81
N ARG A 58 3.42 -6.71 -13.32
CA ARG A 58 4.74 -6.55 -13.94
C ARG A 58 5.81 -7.25 -13.11
N PHE A 59 6.59 -8.11 -13.75
CA PHE A 59 7.69 -8.84 -13.15
C PHE A 59 9.02 -8.36 -13.76
N TYR A 60 9.96 -7.96 -12.90
CA TYR A 60 11.27 -7.48 -13.33
C TYR A 60 12.26 -8.64 -13.45
N LEU A 61 13.12 -8.61 -14.46
CA LEU A 61 14.13 -9.66 -14.68
C LEU A 61 15.19 -9.68 -13.57
N PHE A 62 15.58 -8.49 -13.10
CA PHE A 62 16.47 -8.32 -11.96
C PHE A 62 15.71 -7.60 -10.84
N GLN A 63 15.94 -8.04 -9.60
CA GLN A 63 15.41 -7.35 -8.43
C GLN A 63 16.10 -6.00 -8.31
N ASN A 64 15.32 -4.92 -8.20
CA ASN A 64 15.88 -3.62 -7.85
C ASN A 64 15.97 -3.51 -6.32
N ASP A 65 17.15 -3.75 -5.75
CA ASP A 65 17.46 -3.42 -4.35
C ASP A 65 17.84 -1.94 -4.17
N GLY A 66 17.67 -1.14 -5.24
CA GLY A 66 18.04 0.26 -5.29
C GLY A 66 19.48 0.47 -5.75
N PHE A 67 20.24 -0.57 -6.12
CA PHE A 67 21.66 -0.44 -6.44
C PHE A 67 22.11 -1.25 -7.66
N THR A 68 22.79 -0.59 -8.60
CA THR A 68 23.52 -1.25 -9.70
C THR A 68 24.95 -1.53 -9.28
N ARG A 69 25.45 -2.73 -9.61
CA ARG A 69 26.82 -3.18 -9.31
C ARG A 69 27.58 -3.48 -10.61
N VAL A 70 28.81 -2.98 -10.73
CA VAL A 70 29.68 -3.27 -11.88
C VAL A 70 30.24 -4.69 -11.76
N ARG A 71 30.30 -5.42 -12.88
CA ARG A 71 30.88 -6.77 -12.95
C ARG A 71 32.38 -6.71 -12.62
N LYS A 72 32.85 -7.66 -11.81
CA LYS A 72 34.24 -7.76 -11.34
C LYS A 72 34.80 -9.16 -11.60
N GLU A 73 36.12 -9.28 -11.55
CA GLU A 73 36.81 -10.57 -11.61
C GLU A 73 36.54 -11.42 -10.36
N PRO A 74 36.66 -12.76 -10.46
CA PRO A 74 36.61 -13.63 -9.31
C PRO A 74 37.63 -13.18 -8.25
N HIS A 75 37.19 -13.13 -6.99
CA HIS A 75 38.00 -12.76 -5.81
C HIS A 75 38.31 -11.26 -5.59
N GLU A 76 37.82 -10.36 -6.43
CA GLU A 76 37.97 -8.92 -6.16
C GLU A 76 36.98 -8.43 -5.07
N VAL A 77 37.40 -7.52 -4.19
CA VAL A 77 36.53 -6.93 -3.15
C VAL A 77 35.55 -5.93 -3.78
N MET A 78 34.26 -6.00 -3.43
CA MET A 78 33.27 -5.03 -3.90
C MET A 78 33.44 -3.69 -3.16
N ARG A 79 34.10 -2.73 -3.81
CA ARG A 79 34.28 -1.37 -3.27
C ARG A 79 32.99 -0.56 -3.43
N PRO A 80 32.70 0.40 -2.52
CA PRO A 80 31.54 1.30 -2.64
C PRO A 80 31.52 2.09 -3.95
N SER A 81 32.68 2.40 -4.53
CA SER A 81 32.81 3.06 -5.83
C SER A 81 32.19 2.29 -7.00
N PHE A 82 31.92 0.99 -6.83
CA PHE A 82 31.31 0.12 -7.85
C PHE A 82 29.81 -0.06 -7.66
N ILE A 83 29.22 0.64 -6.69
CA ILE A 83 27.79 0.59 -6.36
C ILE A 83 27.19 1.96 -6.65
N VAL A 84 26.24 2.01 -7.57
CA VAL A 84 25.52 3.25 -7.92
C VAL A 84 24.05 3.08 -7.59
N PRO A 85 23.42 3.99 -6.83
CA PRO A 85 21.99 3.90 -6.56
C PRO A 85 21.21 3.97 -7.88
N THR A 86 20.27 3.05 -8.06
CA THR A 86 19.41 2.97 -9.24
C THR A 86 17.94 2.89 -8.84
N LEU A 87 17.12 3.74 -9.45
CA LEU A 87 15.67 3.70 -9.25
C LEU A 87 14.99 2.63 -10.13
N GLN A 88 15.68 2.13 -11.14
CA GLN A 88 15.16 1.14 -12.06
C GLN A 88 16.13 -0.05 -12.17
N ALA A 89 15.58 -1.26 -12.05
CA ALA A 89 16.34 -2.46 -12.40
C ALA A 89 16.61 -2.47 -13.90
N ASN A 90 17.87 -2.73 -14.26
CA ASN A 90 18.25 -3.00 -15.64
C ASN A 90 17.74 -4.40 -16.04
N GLY A 91 17.86 -4.78 -17.31
CA GLY A 91 17.45 -6.12 -17.78
C GLY A 91 15.98 -6.27 -18.17
N GLY A 92 15.17 -5.21 -18.00
CA GLY A 92 13.79 -5.16 -18.47
C GLY A 92 12.79 -5.86 -17.55
N SER A 93 11.56 -6.01 -18.05
CA SER A 93 10.44 -6.58 -17.31
C SER A 93 9.45 -7.23 -18.27
N ILE A 94 8.71 -8.22 -17.79
CA ILE A 94 7.53 -8.75 -18.46
C ILE A 94 6.27 -8.21 -17.79
N MET A 95 5.25 -7.94 -18.61
CA MET A 95 3.92 -7.55 -18.14
C MET A 95 2.95 -8.66 -18.52
N ILE A 96 2.19 -9.15 -17.55
CA ILE A 96 1.28 -10.27 -17.71
C ILE A 96 -0.12 -9.81 -17.32
N TRP A 97 -1.10 -10.18 -18.14
CA TRP A 97 -2.52 -10.01 -17.87
C TRP A 97 -3.13 -11.39 -17.62
N VAL A 98 -3.89 -11.52 -16.52
CA VAL A 98 -4.63 -12.75 -16.17
C VAL A 98 -6.05 -12.35 -15.79
N ALA A 99 -7.04 -13.15 -16.20
CA ALA A 99 -8.45 -13.02 -15.88
C ALA A 99 -9.04 -14.39 -15.60
#